data_AF-A0A016WIA7-F1
#
_entry.id   AF-A0A016WIA7-F1
#
_cell.length_a   1.000
_cell.length_b   1.000
_cell.length_c   1.000
_cell.angle_alpha   90.00
_cell.angle_beta   90.00
_cell.angle_gamma   90.00
#
_symmetry.space_group_name_H-M   'P 1'
#
loop_
_entity.id
_entity.type
_entity.pdbx_description
1 polymer ?
#
loop_
_entity_poly.entity_id
_entity_poly.type
_entity_poly.pdbx_seq_one_letter_code
_entity_poly.pdbx_strand_id
1 'polypeptide(L)'
;MTRPRDQFNRRNDPIEGTTINRETYRGGTGDRFSMTRPKDYYEKSSDPLQGTTINRETYKGGTGERFSMSRPKDHYDKSSDPLEGTTINRETYKGGAGERFAMARPKDQYDKSSDPLEGTTINRETYKGGAGERFAMARPKDQYDKSSDPLEGTTIN
;
A
#
# COMPACT_ATOMS: atom_id res chain seq x y z
N MET A 1 -188.25 -12.56 47.05
CA MET A 1 -188.15 -12.53 45.58
C MET A 1 -186.69 -12.45 45.18
N THR A 2 -186.18 -13.48 44.54
CA THR A 2 -184.77 -13.68 44.14
C THR A 2 -184.56 -13.18 42.71
N ARG A 3 -183.52 -12.36 42.46
CA ARG A 3 -183.08 -12.00 41.10
C ARG A 3 -182.16 -13.10 40.53
N PRO A 4 -182.33 -13.57 39.28
CA PRO A 4 -181.42 -14.55 38.68
C PRO A 4 -180.04 -13.93 38.39
N ARG A 5 -178.97 -14.70 38.55
CA ARG A 5 -177.61 -14.34 38.14
C ARG A 5 -177.43 -14.71 36.66
N ASP A 6 -177.06 -13.75 35.82
CA ASP A 6 -176.57 -14.03 34.47
C ASP A 6 -175.18 -14.67 34.55
N GLN A 7 -175.09 -15.92 34.08
CA GLN A 7 -173.81 -16.63 33.90
C GLN A 7 -173.37 -16.49 32.45
N PHE A 8 -172.44 -15.57 32.17
CA PHE A 8 -171.76 -15.50 30.88
C PHE A 8 -170.53 -16.40 30.88
N ASN A 9 -170.58 -17.54 30.18
CA ASN A 9 -169.42 -18.39 29.92
C ASN A 9 -168.65 -17.88 28.69
N ARG A 10 -167.45 -17.33 28.89
CA ARG A 10 -166.51 -17.06 27.78
C ARG A 10 -165.89 -18.37 27.32
N ARG A 11 -165.93 -18.67 26.02
CA ARG A 11 -165.16 -19.80 25.43
C ARG A 11 -163.66 -19.51 25.56
N ASN A 12 -162.89 -20.52 25.98
CA ASN A 12 -161.43 -20.48 26.11
C ASN A 12 -160.73 -21.41 25.10
N ASP A 13 -161.40 -21.77 24.01
CA ASP A 13 -160.80 -22.63 23.00
C ASP A 13 -159.66 -21.87 22.29
N PRO A 14 -158.48 -22.48 22.13
CA PRO A 14 -157.35 -21.83 21.48
C PRO A 14 -157.70 -21.50 20.02
N ILE A 15 -157.45 -20.26 19.60
CA ILE A 15 -157.62 -19.84 18.22
C ILE A 15 -156.37 -20.26 17.43
N GLU A 16 -156.50 -21.30 16.62
CA GLU A 16 -155.48 -21.73 15.68
C GLU A 16 -155.54 -20.85 14.42
N GLY A 17 -154.77 -19.76 14.41
CA GLY A 17 -154.62 -18.88 13.25
C GLY A 17 -153.22 -18.29 13.17
N THR A 18 -152.46 -18.69 12.16
CA THR A 18 -151.19 -18.08 11.76
C THR A 18 -151.44 -17.13 10.59
N THR A 19 -150.70 -16.02 10.52
CA THR A 19 -150.75 -15.17 9.33
C THR A 19 -149.88 -15.79 8.23
N ILE A 20 -150.25 -15.59 6.96
CA ILE A 20 -149.46 -16.05 5.80
C ILE A 20 -148.00 -15.62 5.96
N ASN A 21 -147.76 -14.36 6.33
CA ASN A 21 -146.41 -13.83 6.53
C ASN A 21 -145.58 -14.65 7.55
N ARG A 22 -146.17 -15.07 8.67
CA ARG A 22 -145.48 -15.90 9.66
C ARG A 22 -145.13 -17.29 9.13
N GLU A 23 -145.94 -17.81 8.21
CA GLU A 23 -145.65 -19.09 7.57
C GLU A 23 -144.60 -18.99 6.48
N THR A 24 -144.65 -17.93 5.65
CA THR A 24 -143.78 -17.79 4.49
C THR A 24 -142.36 -17.35 4.87
N TYR A 25 -142.20 -16.53 5.91
CA TYR A 25 -140.90 -15.98 6.30
C TYR A 25 -140.37 -16.63 7.59
N ARG A 26 -140.14 -17.94 7.52
CA ARG A 26 -139.39 -18.66 8.56
C ARG A 26 -137.89 -18.54 8.26
N GLY A 27 -137.08 -18.25 9.28
CA GLY A 27 -135.63 -18.16 9.12
C GLY A 27 -135.03 -19.50 8.69
N GLY A 28 -134.22 -19.48 7.62
CA GLY A 28 -133.39 -20.62 7.19
C GLY A 28 -131.92 -20.35 7.48
N THR A 29 -131.12 -21.41 7.63
CA THR A 29 -129.66 -21.31 7.67
C THR A 29 -129.11 -21.51 6.26
N GLY A 30 -128.32 -20.57 5.75
CA GLY A 30 -127.68 -20.67 4.44
C GLY A 30 -126.33 -21.41 4.51
N ASP A 31 -125.97 -22.10 3.44
CA ASP A 31 -124.70 -22.84 3.35
C ASP A 31 -123.48 -21.91 3.39
N ARG A 32 -122.40 -22.35 4.05
CA ARG A 32 -121.13 -21.62 4.09
C ARG A 32 -120.17 -22.14 3.02
N PHE A 33 -119.83 -21.32 2.05
CA PHE A 33 -118.78 -21.62 1.08
C PHE A 33 -117.39 -21.39 1.69
N SER A 34 -116.48 -22.36 1.50
CA SER A 34 -115.07 -22.24 1.91
C SER A 34 -114.21 -21.66 0.79
N MET A 35 -113.40 -20.65 1.09
CA MET A 35 -112.45 -20.05 0.15
C MET A 35 -111.06 -20.71 0.30
N THR A 36 -110.50 -21.27 -0.77
CA THR A 36 -109.09 -21.72 -0.81
C THR A 36 -108.16 -20.60 -1.24
N ARG A 37 -107.12 -20.29 -0.45
CA ARG A 37 -106.09 -19.30 -0.81
C ARG A 37 -105.06 -19.90 -1.79
N PRO A 38 -104.56 -19.12 -2.77
CA PRO A 38 -103.44 -19.53 -3.62
C PRO A 38 -102.17 -19.73 -2.80
N LYS A 39 -101.27 -20.62 -3.24
CA LYS A 39 -99.94 -20.79 -2.63
C LYS A 39 -99.03 -19.66 -3.05
N ASP A 40 -98.36 -19.04 -2.08
CA ASP A 40 -97.34 -18.02 -2.32
C ASP A 40 -96.05 -18.70 -2.84
N TYR A 41 -95.66 -18.39 -4.06
CA TYR A 41 -94.37 -18.79 -4.62
C TYR A 41 -93.42 -17.57 -4.60
N TYR A 42 -92.31 -17.68 -3.86
CA TYR A 42 -91.23 -16.69 -3.89
C TYR A 42 -89.95 -17.37 -4.36
N GLU A 43 -89.36 -16.86 -5.45
CA GLU A 43 -88.11 -17.35 -6.00
C GLU A 43 -87.00 -16.34 -5.71
N LYS A 44 -85.99 -16.78 -4.95
CA LYS A 44 -84.88 -15.91 -4.51
C LYS A 44 -83.76 -15.98 -5.55
N SER A 45 -83.36 -14.85 -6.10
CA SER A 45 -82.22 -14.80 -7.05
C SER A 45 -80.95 -15.36 -6.40
N SER A 46 -80.24 -16.22 -7.15
CA SER A 46 -78.99 -16.88 -6.74
C SER A 46 -77.75 -16.30 -7.42
N ASP A 47 -77.87 -15.17 -8.13
CA ASP A 47 -76.75 -14.65 -8.90
C ASP A 47 -75.67 -14.08 -7.98
N PRO A 48 -74.39 -14.45 -8.19
CA PRO A 48 -73.30 -13.94 -7.38
C PRO A 48 -73.08 -12.44 -7.66
N LEU A 49 -73.06 -11.65 -6.59
CA LEU A 49 -72.67 -10.24 -6.67
C LEU A 49 -71.17 -10.12 -6.97
N GLN A 50 -70.83 -9.52 -8.11
CA GLN A 50 -69.44 -9.17 -8.44
C GLN A 50 -69.01 -8.00 -7.54
N GLY A 51 -68.21 -8.32 -6.51
CA GLY A 51 -67.88 -7.42 -5.40
C GLY A 51 -66.51 -6.76 -5.50
N THR A 52 -66.17 -6.15 -6.64
CA THR A 52 -64.92 -5.37 -6.78
C THR A 52 -65.20 -3.97 -7.27
N THR A 53 -64.54 -2.98 -6.65
CA THR A 53 -64.59 -1.60 -7.10
C THR A 53 -63.49 -1.36 -8.12
N ILE A 54 -63.73 -0.42 -9.05
CA ILE A 54 -62.74 -0.01 -10.06
C ILE A 54 -61.40 0.32 -9.39
N ASN A 55 -61.41 1.04 -8.28
CA ASN A 55 -60.20 1.42 -7.55
C ASN A 55 -59.36 0.20 -7.11
N ARG A 56 -60.01 -0.86 -6.58
CA ARG A 56 -59.34 -2.09 -6.15
C ARG A 56 -58.72 -2.85 -7.34
N GLU A 57 -59.32 -2.76 -8.52
CA GLU A 57 -58.78 -3.42 -9.71
C GLU A 57 -57.66 -2.62 -10.37
N THR A 58 -57.79 -1.29 -10.41
CA THR A 58 -56.83 -0.39 -11.07
C THR A 58 -55.56 -0.18 -10.27
N TYR A 59 -55.65 -0.08 -8.94
CA TYR A 59 -54.50 0.22 -8.09
C TYR A 59 -54.03 -1.02 -7.32
N LYS A 60 -53.53 -2.01 -8.05
CA LYS A 60 -52.82 -3.14 -7.46
C LYS A 60 -51.35 -2.74 -7.27
N GLY A 61 -50.83 -2.90 -6.06
CA GLY A 61 -49.43 -2.60 -5.78
C GLY A 61 -48.50 -3.40 -6.71
N GLY A 62 -47.54 -2.72 -7.33
CA GLY A 62 -46.49 -3.32 -8.15
C GLY A 62 -45.13 -3.21 -7.46
N THR A 63 -44.27 -4.21 -7.65
CA THR A 63 -42.86 -4.10 -7.24
C THR A 63 -42.10 -3.36 -8.33
N GLY A 64 -41.51 -2.21 -8.01
CA GLY A 64 -40.67 -1.45 -8.93
C GLY A 64 -39.38 -2.19 -9.28
N GLU A 65 -38.91 -2.03 -10.52
CA GLU A 65 -37.66 -2.61 -10.98
C GLU A 65 -36.46 -2.03 -10.23
N ARG A 66 -35.53 -2.89 -9.79
CA ARG A 66 -34.26 -2.45 -9.18
C ARG A 66 -33.21 -2.28 -10.27
N PHE A 67 -32.95 -1.04 -10.66
CA PHE A 67 -31.84 -0.72 -11.55
C PHE A 67 -30.50 -1.00 -10.86
N SER A 68 -29.61 -1.73 -11.53
CA SER A 68 -28.25 -1.93 -11.07
C SER A 68 -27.45 -0.63 -11.17
N MET A 69 -26.97 -0.11 -10.04
CA MET A 69 -25.98 0.98 -10.06
C MET A 69 -24.65 0.45 -10.59
N SER A 70 -24.27 0.85 -11.80
CA SER A 70 -22.87 0.80 -12.23
C SER A 70 -22.12 1.93 -11.54
N ARG A 71 -21.49 1.64 -10.40
CA ARG A 71 -20.52 2.58 -9.82
C ARG A 71 -19.38 2.76 -10.84
N PRO A 72 -19.01 4.00 -11.20
CA PRO A 72 -17.76 4.23 -11.91
C PRO A 72 -16.65 3.55 -11.12
N LYS A 73 -15.79 2.76 -11.79
CA LYS A 73 -14.58 2.28 -11.14
C LYS A 73 -13.74 3.51 -10.77
N ASP A 74 -13.38 3.62 -9.51
CA ASP A 74 -12.40 4.61 -9.05
C ASP A 74 -11.05 4.27 -9.68
N HIS A 75 -10.82 4.76 -10.90
CA HIS A 75 -9.54 4.64 -11.59
C HIS A 75 -8.67 5.82 -11.15
N TYR A 76 -7.77 5.55 -10.21
CA TYR A 76 -6.68 6.45 -9.87
C TYR A 76 -5.40 5.94 -10.54
N ASP A 77 -4.93 6.67 -11.54
CA ASP A 77 -3.63 6.40 -12.17
C ASP A 77 -2.51 6.93 -11.27
N LYS A 78 -1.86 6.00 -10.55
CA LYS A 78 -0.61 6.28 -9.84
C LYS A 78 0.51 6.41 -10.87
N SER A 79 1.20 7.55 -10.89
CA SER A 79 2.47 7.64 -11.62
C SER A 79 3.43 6.56 -11.07
N SER A 80 3.98 5.78 -11.98
CA SER A 80 5.04 4.80 -11.70
C SER A 80 6.43 5.40 -11.87
N ASP A 81 6.52 6.69 -12.18
CA ASP A 81 7.78 7.32 -12.50
C ASP A 81 8.64 7.42 -11.24
N PRO A 82 9.92 7.02 -11.30
CA PRO A 82 10.82 7.19 -10.19
C PRO A 82 11.01 8.70 -9.91
N LEU A 83 10.89 9.08 -8.64
CA LEU A 83 11.21 10.43 -8.19
C LEU A 83 12.74 10.63 -8.25
N GLU A 84 13.21 11.37 -9.25
CA GLU A 84 14.58 11.87 -9.25
C GLU A 84 14.71 13.04 -8.27
N GLY A 85 15.12 12.74 -7.05
CA GLY A 85 15.28 13.72 -5.98
C GLY A 85 16.66 13.64 -5.34
N THR A 86 17.64 14.34 -5.91
CA THR A 86 18.94 14.59 -5.30
C THR A 86 18.98 16.01 -4.75
N THR A 87 19.47 16.17 -3.51
CA THR A 87 19.65 17.50 -2.94
C THR A 87 20.91 18.14 -3.52
N ILE A 88 20.90 19.47 -3.64
CA ILE A 88 22.08 20.24 -4.09
C ILE A 88 23.32 19.85 -3.29
N ASN A 89 23.21 19.72 -1.96
CA ASN A 89 24.34 19.29 -1.13
C ASN A 89 24.90 17.91 -1.52
N ARG A 90 24.05 16.94 -1.88
CA ARG A 90 24.48 15.60 -2.30
C ARG A 90 25.18 15.62 -3.66
N GLU A 91 24.81 16.55 -4.53
CA GLU A 91 25.45 16.73 -5.83
C GLU A 91 26.75 17.50 -5.74
N THR A 92 26.77 18.58 -4.94
CA THR A 92 27.89 19.50 -4.82
C THR A 92 29.04 18.93 -4.00
N TYR A 93 28.76 18.18 -2.94
CA TYR A 93 29.79 17.65 -2.03
C TYR A 93 30.00 16.16 -2.23
N LYS A 94 30.42 15.76 -3.44
CA LYS A 94 30.93 14.42 -3.68
C LYS A 94 32.40 14.40 -3.23
N GLY A 95 32.73 13.49 -2.30
CA GLY A 95 34.10 13.36 -1.82
C GLY A 95 35.08 13.17 -3.00
N GLY A 96 36.18 13.91 -3.00
CA GLY A 96 37.25 13.79 -3.98
C GLY A 96 38.53 13.27 -3.31
N ALA A 97 39.30 12.46 -4.04
CA ALA A 97 40.66 12.14 -3.63
C ALA A 97 41.54 13.36 -3.86
N GLY A 98 42.06 13.96 -2.79
CA GLY A 98 43.00 15.07 -2.89
C GLY A 98 44.32 14.63 -3.52
N GLU A 99 44.93 15.51 -4.33
CA GLU A 99 46.22 15.26 -4.94
C GLU A 99 47.32 15.12 -3.86
N ARG A 100 48.11 14.04 -3.95
CA ARG A 100 49.29 13.88 -3.10
C ARG A 100 50.46 14.60 -3.76
N PHE A 101 50.81 15.78 -3.26
CA PHE A 101 52.03 16.46 -3.67
C PHE A 101 53.25 15.61 -3.29
N ALA A 102 54.07 15.28 -4.29
CA ALA A 102 55.36 14.62 -4.05
C ALA A 102 56.30 15.62 -3.37
N MET A 103 56.74 15.31 -2.14
CA MET A 103 57.84 16.05 -1.53
C MET A 103 59.12 15.75 -2.33
N ALA A 104 59.64 16.75 -3.03
CA ALA A 104 61.00 16.71 -3.54
C ALA A 104 61.96 16.76 -2.35
N ARG A 105 62.47 15.60 -1.94
CA ARG A 105 63.56 15.57 -0.95
C ARG A 105 64.76 16.32 -1.55
N PRO A 106 65.35 17.30 -0.83
CA PRO A 106 66.63 17.87 -1.23
C PRO A 106 67.63 16.73 -1.46
N LYS A 107 68.38 16.78 -2.57
CA LYS A 107 69.50 15.84 -2.75
C LYS A 107 70.50 16.11 -1.64
N ASP A 108 70.91 15.07 -0.92
CA ASP A 108 72.01 15.13 0.04
C ASP A 108 73.29 15.50 -0.72
N GLN A 109 73.62 16.79 -0.77
CA GLN A 109 74.85 17.30 -1.36
C GLN A 109 75.93 17.28 -0.29
N TYR A 110 76.62 16.16 -0.17
CA TYR A 110 77.85 16.06 0.61
C TYR A 110 79.05 16.07 -0.33
N ASP A 111 79.75 17.19 -0.42
CA ASP A 111 81.03 17.29 -1.12
C ASP A 111 82.15 16.82 -0.18
N LYS A 112 82.66 15.63 -0.50
CA LYS A 112 83.76 14.97 0.23
C LYS A 112 85.07 15.49 -0.37
N SER A 113 85.91 16.16 0.42
CA SER A 113 87.20 16.70 -0.06
C SER A 113 88.06 15.58 -0.65
N SER A 114 88.49 15.73 -1.91
CA SER A 114 89.40 14.78 -2.59
C SER A 114 90.86 15.17 -2.48
N ASP A 115 91.18 16.26 -1.77
CA ASP A 115 92.54 16.74 -1.66
C ASP A 115 93.41 15.75 -0.88
N PRO A 116 94.58 15.38 -1.41
CA PRO A 116 95.51 14.51 -0.70
C PRO A 116 96.04 15.23 0.53
N LEU A 117 96.07 14.52 1.66
CA LEU A 117 96.75 15.00 2.86
C LEU A 117 98.26 14.99 2.61
N GLU A 118 98.91 16.16 2.63
CA GLU A 118 100.37 16.25 2.62
C GLU A 118 100.93 15.69 3.94
N GLY A 119 101.42 14.46 3.89
CA GLY A 119 101.86 13.68 5.05
C GLY A 119 103.36 13.39 5.07
N THR A 120 104.21 14.42 5.01
CA THR A 120 105.66 14.26 5.20
C THR A 120 106.07 14.78 6.58
N THR A 121 106.90 14.01 7.28
CA THR A 121 107.51 14.46 8.54
C THR A 121 108.80 15.19 8.24
N ILE A 122 109.14 16.18 9.07
CA ILE A 122 110.40 16.93 8.97
C ILE A 122 111.59 15.97 8.87
N ASN A 123 111.61 14.91 9.68
CA ASN A 123 112.69 13.92 9.65
C ASN A 123 112.86 13.24 8.28
N ARG A 124 111.76 12.91 7.60
CA ARG A 124 111.79 12.28 6.27
C ARG A 124 112.27 13.26 5.19
N GLU A 125 112.00 14.55 5.36
CA GLU A 125 112.44 15.57 4.41
C GLU A 125 113.90 15.96 4.63
N THR A 126 114.33 16.09 5.88
CA THR A 126 115.65 16.58 6.25
C THR A 126 116.74 15.53 6.06
N TYR A 127 116.48 14.26 6.38
CA TYR A 127 117.48 13.20 6.33
C TYR A 127 117.30 12.30 5.12
N LYS A 128 117.57 12.83 3.93
CA LYS A 128 117.64 12.05 2.69
C LYS A 128 119.06 11.52 2.50
N GLY A 129 119.19 10.23 2.19
CA GLY A 129 120.50 9.64 1.88
C GLY A 129 121.12 10.33 0.66
N GLY A 130 122.39 10.74 0.78
CA GLY A 130 123.20 11.24 -0.32
C GLY A 130 124.34 10.26 -0.63
N ALA A 131 124.75 10.17 -1.89
CA ALA A 131 125.98 9.46 -2.26
C ALA A 131 127.19 10.36 -1.93
N GLY A 132 128.07 9.90 -1.05
CA GLY A 132 129.33 10.59 -0.76
C GLY A 132 130.34 10.43 -1.90
N GLU A 133 131.23 11.41 -2.06
CA GLU A 133 132.33 11.34 -3.03
C GLU A 133 133.31 10.22 -2.66
N ARG A 134 133.76 9.45 -3.67
CA ARG A 134 134.81 8.44 -3.48
C ARG A 134 136.17 9.07 -3.74
N PHE A 135 136.98 9.18 -2.70
CA PHE A 135 138.38 9.60 -2.84
C PHE A 135 139.24 8.47 -3.44
N ALA A 136 140.09 8.82 -4.40
CA ALA A 136 141.05 7.88 -4.99
C ALA A 136 142.21 7.62 -4.01
N MET A 137 142.66 6.36 -3.91
CA MET A 137 143.90 6.05 -3.19
C MET A 137 145.11 6.56 -3.97
N ALA A 138 145.90 7.46 -3.38
CA ALA A 138 147.21 7.81 -3.89
C ALA A 138 148.20 6.67 -3.58
N ARG A 139 148.73 6.01 -4.62
CA ARG A 139 149.89 5.12 -4.46
C ARG A 139 151.17 5.94 -4.65
N PRO A 140 152.19 5.79 -3.78
CA PRO A 140 153.50 6.39 -4.03
C PRO A 140 154.07 5.86 -5.34
N LYS A 141 154.73 6.73 -6.12
CA LYS A 141 155.50 6.30 -7.29
C LYS A 141 156.82 5.71 -6.81
N ASP A 142 157.15 4.51 -7.27
CA ASP A 142 158.46 3.90 -7.02
C ASP A 142 159.56 4.75 -7.70
N GLN A 143 160.33 5.47 -6.89
CA GLN A 143 161.53 6.18 -7.34
C GLN A 143 162.73 5.27 -7.14
N TYR A 144 162.93 4.33 -8.06
CA TYR A 144 164.22 3.65 -8.17
C TYR A 144 165.06 4.40 -9.21
N ASP A 145 166.00 5.22 -8.73
CA ASP A 145 166.98 5.87 -9.58
C ASP A 145 168.26 5.03 -9.58
N LYS A 146 168.57 4.40 -10.72
CA LYS A 146 169.76 3.57 -10.85
C LYS A 146 170.95 4.49 -11.11
N SER A 147 171.89 4.57 -10.18
CA SER A 147 173.12 5.36 -10.34
C SER A 147 173.81 5.01 -11.67
N SER A 148 173.99 6.02 -12.53
CA SER A 148 174.72 5.90 -13.80
C SER A 148 176.23 6.06 -13.66
N ASP A 149 176.71 6.29 -12.44
CA ASP A 149 178.13 6.51 -12.19
C ASP A 149 178.92 5.23 -12.53
N PRO A 150 179.95 5.33 -13.39
CA PRO A 150 180.79 4.20 -13.72
C PRO A 150 181.54 3.75 -12.46
N LEU A 151 181.54 2.44 -12.21
CA LEU A 151 182.28 1.86 -11.10
C LEU A 151 183.79 1.94 -11.45
N GLU A 152 184.48 2.92 -10.89
CA GLU A 152 185.93 3.08 -11.05
C GLU A 152 186.67 1.96 -10.31
N GLY A 153 186.93 0.86 -11.01
CA GLY A 153 187.79 -0.23 -10.54
C GLY A 153 189.19 -0.08 -11.13
N THR A 154 190.16 0.37 -10.34
CA THR A 154 191.58 0.24 -10.68
C THR A 154 192.19 -0.88 -9.83
N THR A 155 192.80 -1.87 -10.49
CA THR A 155 193.59 -2.94 -9.85
C THR A 155 195.07 -2.70 -10.11
N ILE A 156 195.90 -2.87 -9.08
CA ILE A 156 197.35 -2.58 -9.09
C ILE A 156 198.15 -3.83 -9.52
N ASN A 157 198.77 -3.79 -10.70
CA ASN A 157 200.19 -4.10 -11.01
C ASN A 157 200.45 -4.18 -12.52
#